data_AF-A0A537SQW5-F1
#
_entry.id   AF-A0A537SQW5-F1
#
_cell.length_a   1.000
_cell.length_b   1.000
_cell.length_c   1.000
_cell.angle_alpha   90.00
_cell.angle_beta   90.00
_cell.angle_gamma   90.00
#
_symmetry.space_group_name_H-M   'P 1'
#
loop_
_entity.id
_entity.type
_entity.pdbx_description
1 polymer ?
#
loop_
_entity_poly.entity_id
_entity_poly.type
_entity_poly.pdbx_seq_one_letter_code
_entity_poly.pdbx_strand_id
1 'polypeptide(L)'
;TVAEAGYPEAQYLFWGGVGFPAKTPRAIVDRLHAETEKALAAPAVQERLTALGVEPTPMTVEEFGTFYRDDVAAILKLAKDANIAPTN
;
A
#
# COMPACT_ATOMS: atom_id res chain seq x y z
N THR A 1 5.24 14.29 13.22
CA THR A 1 4.25 13.92 12.17
C THR A 1 3.41 15.14 11.80
N VAL A 2 2.68 15.13 10.69
CA VAL A 2 1.75 16.22 10.33
C VAL A 2 0.69 16.43 11.43
N ALA A 3 0.33 15.35 12.13
CA ALA A 3 -0.51 15.40 13.32
C ALA A 3 0.10 16.23 14.47
N GLU A 4 1.39 16.05 14.78
CA GLU A 4 2.10 16.86 15.79
C GLU A 4 2.21 18.34 15.40
N ALA A 5 2.07 18.67 14.11
CA ALA A 5 2.04 20.04 13.60
C ALA A 5 0.63 20.68 13.65
N GLY A 6 -0.35 20.03 14.29
CA GLY A 6 -1.71 20.55 14.47
C GLY A 6 -2.71 20.14 13.38
N TYR A 7 -2.34 19.20 12.50
CA TYR A 7 -3.19 18.69 11.42
C TYR A 7 -3.36 17.17 11.53
N PRO A 8 -4.07 16.67 12.55
CA PRO A 8 -4.20 15.23 12.83
C PRO A 8 -4.83 14.45 11.67
N GLU A 9 -5.74 15.10 10.94
CA GLU A 9 -6.45 14.55 9.78
C GLU A 9 -5.60 14.54 8.49
N ALA A 10 -4.51 15.30 8.44
CA ALA A 10 -3.67 15.41 7.25
C ALA A 10 -2.58 14.34 7.26
N GLN A 11 -3.00 13.08 7.13
CA GLN A 11 -2.09 11.96 6.92
C GLN A 11 -2.29 11.41 5.50
N TYR A 12 -1.31 11.68 4.64
CA TYR A 12 -1.20 11.04 3.34
C TYR A 12 -0.07 10.01 3.43
N LEU A 13 -0.44 8.76 3.68
CA LEU A 13 0.52 7.66 3.76
C LEU A 13 0.91 7.24 2.35
N PHE A 14 2.18 7.48 2.01
CA PHE A 14 2.74 6.91 0.79
C PHE A 14 3.02 5.42 1.03
N TRP A 15 2.41 4.57 0.22
CA TRP A 15 2.55 3.12 0.32
C TRP A 15 2.81 2.51 -1.06
N GLY A 16 3.39 1.31 -1.05
CA GLY A 16 3.59 0.49 -2.25
C GLY A 16 3.06 -0.93 -2.01
N GLY A 17 2.61 -1.59 -3.07
CA GLY A 17 2.08 -2.94 -3.00
C GLY A 17 2.23 -3.69 -4.32
N VAL A 18 1.94 -5.00 -4.28
CA VAL A 18 2.05 -5.89 -5.44
C VAL A 18 0.65 -6.30 -5.89
N GLY A 19 0.34 -6.07 -7.16
CA GLY A 19 -0.92 -6.45 -7.79
C GLY A 19 -0.71 -7.39 -8.96
N PHE A 20 -1.75 -8.17 -9.27
CA PHE A 20 -1.77 -9.13 -10.38
C PHE A 20 -3.02 -8.91 -11.26
N PRO A 21 -3.04 -9.41 -12.52
CA PRO A 21 -4.24 -9.34 -13.34
C PRO A 21 -5.47 -9.91 -12.63
N ALA A 22 -6.64 -9.26 -12.79
CA ALA A 22 -7.87 -9.60 -12.07
C ALA A 22 -8.33 -11.06 -12.27
N LYS A 23 -7.93 -11.72 -13.36
CA LYS A 23 -8.27 -13.11 -13.69
C LYS A 23 -7.18 -14.11 -13.29
N THR A 24 -6.18 -13.71 -12.52
CA THR A 24 -5.13 -14.62 -12.04
C THR A 24 -5.77 -15.71 -11.16
N PRO A 25 -5.53 -17.01 -11.42
CA PRO A 25 -6.10 -18.07 -10.61
C PRO A 25 -5.70 -17.94 -9.14
N ARG A 26 -6.64 -18.23 -8.23
CA ARG A 26 -6.44 -18.04 -6.78
C ARG A 26 -5.18 -18.73 -6.26
N ALA A 27 -4.93 -19.97 -6.67
CA ALA A 27 -3.74 -20.71 -6.27
C ALA A 27 -2.40 -20.05 -6.67
N ILE A 28 -2.38 -19.28 -7.78
CA ILE A 28 -1.20 -18.52 -8.19
C ILE A 28 -1.02 -17.29 -7.30
N VAL A 29 -2.12 -16.60 -6.98
CA VAL A 29 -2.10 -15.46 -6.06
C VAL A 29 -1.59 -15.89 -4.68
N ASP A 30 -2.12 -16.98 -4.14
CA ASP A 30 -1.71 -17.49 -2.82
C ASP A 30 -0.23 -17.88 -2.81
N ARG A 31 0.27 -18.51 -3.89
CA ARG A 31 1.69 -18.84 -4.02
C ARG A 31 2.56 -17.59 -4.05
N LEU A 32 2.19 -16.58 -4.84
CA LEU A 32 2.98 -15.35 -4.97
C LEU A 32 2.96 -14.52 -3.69
N HIS A 33 1.84 -14.51 -2.96
CA HIS A 33 1.75 -13.93 -1.62
C HIS A 33 2.72 -14.63 -0.66
N ALA A 34 2.68 -15.95 -0.57
CA ALA A 34 3.58 -16.72 0.30
C ALA A 34 5.08 -16.50 -0.03
N GLU A 35 5.45 -16.42 -1.32
CA GLU A 35 6.84 -16.12 -1.70
C GLU A 35 7.22 -14.66 -1.40
N THR A 36 6.27 -13.73 -1.48
CA THR A 36 6.49 -12.33 -1.10
C THR A 36 6.73 -12.20 0.40
N GLU A 37 5.96 -12.89 1.23
CA GLU A 37 6.17 -12.92 2.69
C GLU A 37 7.57 -13.47 3.03
N LYS A 38 7.99 -14.56 2.38
CA LYS A 38 9.35 -15.10 2.56
C LYS A 38 10.42 -14.09 2.14
N ALA A 39 10.22 -13.38 1.04
CA ALA A 39 11.15 -12.35 0.57
C ALA A 39 11.25 -11.18 1.57
N LEU A 40 10.12 -10.73 2.13
CA LEU A 40 10.10 -9.67 3.15
C LEU A 40 10.76 -10.09 4.48
N ALA A 41 10.80 -11.40 4.76
CA ALA A 41 11.51 -11.94 5.92
C ALA A 41 13.03 -12.11 5.68
N ALA A 42 13.51 -11.96 4.44
CA ALA A 42 14.93 -12.12 4.14
C ALA A 42 15.75 -10.91 4.66
N PRO A 43 16.84 -11.12 5.43
CA PRO A 43 17.60 -10.02 6.04
C PRO A 43 18.08 -8.96 5.05
N ALA A 44 18.58 -9.39 3.87
CA ALA A 44 19.04 -8.46 2.84
C ALA A 44 17.92 -7.56 2.28
N VAL A 45 16.68 -8.07 2.25
CA VAL A 45 15.51 -7.29 1.81
C VAL A 45 15.11 -6.30 2.90
N GLN A 46 15.07 -6.75 4.16
CA GLN A 46 14.76 -5.89 5.30
C GLN A 46 15.76 -4.73 5.44
N GLU A 47 17.06 -5.03 5.32
CA GLU A 47 18.12 -4.02 5.33
C GLU A 47 17.92 -2.99 4.21
N ARG A 48 17.61 -3.46 3.00
CA ARG A 48 17.41 -2.57 1.86
C ARG A 48 16.17 -1.69 2.01
N LEU A 49 15.05 -2.25 2.49
CA LEU A 49 13.82 -1.50 2.74
C LEU A 49 14.01 -0.47 3.85
N THR A 50 14.67 -0.86 4.95
CA THR A 50 15.02 0.05 6.04
C THR A 50 15.88 1.21 5.55
N ALA A 51 16.89 0.94 4.70
CA ALA A 51 17.74 1.98 4.11
C ALA A 51 16.98 2.94 3.18
N LEU A 52 15.81 2.53 2.67
CA LEU A 52 14.90 3.36 1.88
C LEU A 52 13.82 4.04 2.73
N GLY A 53 13.81 3.84 4.05
CA GLY A 53 12.77 4.34 4.95
C GLY A 53 11.42 3.64 4.77
N VAL A 54 11.42 2.43 4.19
CA VAL A 54 10.23 1.62 3.98
C VAL A 54 10.07 0.63 5.12
N GLU A 55 8.94 0.69 5.80
CA GLU A 55 8.53 -0.29 6.81
C GLU A 55 7.58 -1.31 6.18
N PRO A 56 7.93 -2.61 6.13
CA PRO A 56 7.03 -3.63 5.60
C PRO A 56 5.77 -3.75 6.45
N THR A 57 4.60 -3.71 5.82
CA THR A 57 3.32 -3.98 6.47
C THR A 57 2.68 -5.21 5.81
N PRO A 58 3.05 -6.43 6.22
CA PRO A 58 2.47 -7.63 5.65
C PRO A 58 0.97 -7.71 5.97
N MET A 59 0.19 -8.02 4.94
CA MET A 59 -1.26 -8.18 4.98
C MET A 59 -1.64 -9.46 4.25
N THR A 60 -2.79 -10.03 4.58
CA THR A 60 -3.44 -11.03 3.73
C THR A 60 -3.86 -10.41 2.39
N VAL A 61 -4.10 -11.25 1.39
CA VAL A 61 -4.57 -10.82 0.06
C VAL A 61 -5.89 -10.04 0.18
N GLU A 62 -6.79 -10.50 1.05
CA GLU A 62 -8.10 -9.88 1.30
C GLU A 62 -7.98 -8.53 2.01
N GLU A 63 -7.12 -8.43 3.02
CA GLU A 63 -6.86 -7.19 3.74
C GLU A 63 -6.25 -6.15 2.81
N PHE A 64 -5.24 -6.52 2.01
CA PHE A 64 -4.65 -5.61 1.05
C PHE A 64 -5.65 -5.15 -0.01
N GLY A 65 -6.52 -6.06 -0.49
CA GLY A 65 -7.59 -5.71 -1.41
C GLY A 65 -8.59 -4.72 -0.81
N THR A 66 -8.87 -4.82 0.49
CA THR A 66 -9.75 -3.88 1.22
C THR A 66 -9.08 -2.54 1.41
N PHE A 67 -7.86 -2.54 1.93
CA PHE A 67 -7.01 -1.36 2.08
C PHE A 67 -6.91 -0.54 0.78
N TYR A 68 -6.62 -1.20 -0.35
CA TYR A 68 -6.52 -0.53 -1.65
C TYR A 68 -7.83 0.17 -2.05
N ARG A 69 -8.98 -0.49 -1.87
CA ARG A 69 -10.28 0.09 -2.24
C ARG A 69 -10.60 1.31 -1.37
N ASP A 70 -10.33 1.19 -0.07
CA ASP A 70 -10.62 2.25 0.90
C ASP A 70 -9.71 3.47 0.65
N ASP A 71 -8.43 3.25 0.38
CA ASP A 71 -7.46 4.30 0.05
C ASP A 71 -7.84 5.03 -1.25
N VAL A 72 -8.17 4.29 -2.32
CA VAL A 72 -8.65 4.90 -3.57
C VAL A 72 -9.91 5.73 -3.34
N ALA A 73 -10.86 5.24 -2.55
CA ALA A 73 -12.07 5.99 -2.23
C ALA A 73 -11.77 7.28 -1.45
N ALA A 74 -10.86 7.22 -0.48
CA ALA A 74 -10.43 8.37 0.30
C ALA A 74 -9.72 9.42 -0.57
N ILE A 75 -8.80 9.00 -1.45
CA ILE A 75 -8.06 9.89 -2.36
C ILE A 75 -9.01 10.55 -3.36
N LEU A 76 -9.95 9.81 -3.94
CA LEU A 76 -10.95 10.38 -4.86
C LEU A 76 -11.82 11.43 -4.17
N LYS A 77 -12.22 11.17 -2.92
CA LYS A 77 -12.95 12.16 -2.11
C LYS A 77 -12.10 13.41 -1.87
N LEU A 78 -10.85 13.24 -1.45
CA LEU A 78 -9.92 14.35 -1.20
C LEU A 78 -9.70 15.20 -2.45
N ALA A 79 -9.43 14.57 -3.60
CA ALA A 79 -9.20 15.27 -4.86
C ALA A 79 -10.43 16.10 -5.27
N LYS A 80 -11.63 15.53 -5.09
CA LYS A 80 -12.90 16.23 -5.36
C LYS A 80 -13.09 17.43 -4.44
N ASP A 81 -12.88 17.26 -3.14
CA ASP A 81 -13.04 18.32 -2.15
C ASP A 81 -12.02 19.46 -2.35
N ALA A 82 -10.81 19.12 -2.81
CA ALA A 82 -9.75 20.07 -3.14
C ALA A 82 -9.85 20.65 -4.56
N ASN A 83 -10.86 20.27 -5.35
CA ASN A 83 -11.05 20.69 -6.75
C ASN A 83 -9.82 20.41 -7.65
N ILE A 84 -9.14 19.29 -7.40
CA ILE A 84 -7.97 18.84 -8.17
C ILE A 84 -8.47 18.00 -9.34
N ALA A 85 -8.13 18.42 -10.57
CA ALA A 85 -8.43 17.69 -11.79
C ALA A 85 -7.19 16.96 -12.31
N PRO A 86 -7.35 15.80 -12.98
CA PRO A 86 -6.24 15.15 -13.67
C PRO A 86 -5.64 16.09 -14.72
N THR A 87 -4.34 16.31 -14.67
CA THR A 87 -3.59 16.96 -15.74
C THR A 87 -2.93 15.87 -16.57
N ASN A 88 -3.29 15.79 -17.86
CA ASN A 88 -2.64 14.90 -18.82
C ASN A 88 -1.18 15.31 -19.08
#